data_AF-A0A4D9ENW6-F1
#
_entry.id   AF-A0A4D9ENW6-F1
#
_cell.length_a   1.000
_cell.length_b   1.000
_cell.length_c   1.000
_cell.angle_alpha   90.00
_cell.angle_beta   90.00
_cell.angle_gamma   90.00
#
_symmetry.space_group_name_H-M   'P 1'
#
loop_
_entity.id
_entity.type
_entity.pdbx_description
1 polymer ?
#
loop_
_entity_poly.entity_id
_entity_poly.type
_entity_poly.pdbx_seq_one_letter_code
_entity_poly.pdbx_strand_id
1 'polypeptide(L)' 'MAASSRAQVLRLYRALLRESQRFTAYGYRTYAIRRIRDAFRENKHLKDSEEIQTLVNKARTNLEIIHRQVSIL' A
#
# COMPACT_ATOMS: atom_id res chain seq x y z
N MET A 1 -12.99 14.95 8.65
CA MET A 1 -11.80 14.08 8.62
C MET A 1 -10.67 14.85 7.94
N ALA A 2 -9.47 14.93 8.53
CA ALA A 2 -8.35 15.67 7.93
C ALA A 2 -7.81 14.92 6.69
N ALA A 3 -7.54 15.66 5.61
CA ALA A 3 -6.97 15.11 4.39
C ALA A 3 -5.61 14.46 4.68
N SER A 4 -5.39 13.23 4.18
CA SER A 4 -4.09 12.57 4.29
C SER A 4 -3.02 13.36 3.54
N SER A 5 -1.95 13.74 4.24
CA SER A 5 -0.88 14.53 3.63
C SER A 5 -0.06 13.70 2.65
N ARG A 6 0.53 14.34 1.64
CA ARG A 6 1.45 13.69 0.68
C ARG A 6 2.56 12.90 1.40
N ALA A 7 3.07 13.42 2.52
CA ALA A 7 4.09 12.75 3.32
C ALA A 7 3.59 11.44 3.94
N GLN A 8 2.34 11.42 4.44
CA GLN A 8 1.72 10.20 4.98
C GLN A 8 1.51 9.14 3.90
N VAL A 9 1.04 9.54 2.72
CA VAL A 9 0.86 8.64 1.57
C VAL A 9 2.19 8.00 1.15
N LEU A 10 3.26 8.79 1.05
CA LEU A 10 4.59 8.28 0.68
C LEU A 10 5.21 7.39 1.76
N ARG A 11 4.95 7.67 3.05
CA ARG A 11 5.37 6.78 4.14
C ARG A 11 4.66 5.43 4.05
N LEU A 12 3.35 5.44 3.81
CA LEU A 12 2.54 4.22 3.67
C LEU A 12 2.97 3.39 2.45
N TYR A 13 3.20 4.05 1.31
CA TYR A 13 3.74 3.39 0.11
C TYR A 13 5.06 2.66 0.39
N ARG A 14 6.01 3.33 1.06
CA ARG A 14 7.30 2.70 1.41
C ARG A 14 7.12 1.54 2.40
N ALA A 15 6.21 1.66 3.36
CA ALA A 15 5.92 0.59 4.30
C ALA A 15 5.37 -0.66 3.58
N LEU A 16 4.36 -0.48 2.72
CA LEU A 16 3.79 -1.56 1.91
C LEU A 16 4.83 -2.28 1.06
N LEU A 17 5.72 -1.53 0.40
CA LEU A 17 6.80 -2.13 -0.39
C LEU A 17 7.80 -2.90 0.48
N ARG A 18 8.21 -2.35 1.62
CA ARG A 18 9.16 -3.01 2.53
C ARG A 18 8.60 -4.31 3.10
N GLU A 19 7.35 -4.31 3.55
CA GLU A 19 6.73 -5.53 4.08
C GLU A 19 6.51 -6.56 2.97
N SER A 20 6.14 -6.13 1.76
CA SER A 20 5.98 -7.05 0.63
C SER A 20 7.28 -7.76 0.23
N GLN A 21 8.46 -7.16 0.49
CA GLN A 21 9.75 -7.83 0.24
C GLN A 21 9.98 -9.02 1.16
N ARG A 22 9.28 -9.10 2.30
CA ARG A 22 9.48 -10.15 3.30
C ARG A 22 8.76 -11.46 2.96
N PHE A 23 7.86 -11.47 1.98
CA PHE A 23 7.26 -12.71 1.48
C PHE A 23 8.37 -13.65 1.00
N THR A 24 8.40 -14.88 1.52
CA THR A 24 9.44 -15.85 1.17
C THR A 24 9.23 -16.34 -0.27
N ALA A 25 7.99 -16.67 -0.60
CA ALA A 25 7.56 -17.07 -1.93
C ALA A 25 7.70 -15.93 -2.95
N TYR A 26 8.51 -16.17 -3.99
CA TYR A 26 8.80 -15.19 -5.05
C TYR A 26 7.55 -14.67 -5.77
N GLY A 27 6.59 -15.55 -6.04
CA GLY A 27 5.33 -15.18 -6.71
C GLY A 27 4.54 -14.14 -5.93
N TYR A 28 4.35 -14.37 -4.62
CA TYR A 28 3.65 -13.43 -3.74
C TYR A 28 4.42 -12.12 -3.59
N ARG A 29 5.75 -12.20 -3.37
CA ARG A 29 6.62 -11.01 -3.27
C ARG A 29 6.50 -10.11 -4.50
N THR A 30 6.73 -10.67 -5.69
CA THR A 30 6.72 -9.90 -6.95
C THR A 30 5.33 -9.38 -7.29
N TYR A 31 4.29 -10.20 -7.09
CA TYR A 31 2.91 -9.79 -7.30
C TYR A 31 2.52 -8.62 -6.39
N ALA A 32 2.78 -8.72 -5.08
CA ALA A 32 2.43 -7.68 -4.12
C ALA A 32 3.14 -6.36 -4.47
N ILE A 33 4.45 -6.41 -4.72
CA ILE A 33 5.24 -5.23 -5.12
C ILE A 33 4.67 -4.59 -6.39
N ARG A 34 4.38 -5.37 -7.42
CA ARG A 34 3.81 -4.87 -8.68
C ARG A 34 2.45 -4.22 -8.41
N ARG A 35 1.55 -4.91 -7.72
CA ARG A 35 0.19 -4.43 -7.44
C ARG A 35 0.20 -3.12 -6.65
N ILE A 36 1.09 -2.98 -5.67
CA ILE A 36 1.26 -1.75 -4.89
C ILE A 36 1.76 -0.61 -5.80
N ARG A 37 2.77 -0.86 -6.64
CA ARG A 37 3.29 0.17 -7.57
C ARG A 37 2.21 0.66 -8.53
N ASP A 38 1.49 -0.28 -9.14
CA ASP A 38 0.45 0.03 -10.12
C ASP A 38 -0.68 0.82 -9.47
N ALA A 39 -1.19 0.38 -8.32
CA ALA A 39 -2.26 1.08 -7.61
C ALA A 39 -1.89 2.54 -7.23
N PHE A 40 -0.67 2.78 -6.74
CA PHE A 40 -0.23 4.14 -6.40
C PHE A 40 0.03 5.01 -7.64
N ARG A 41 0.44 4.40 -8.75
CA ARG A 41 0.64 5.12 -10.03
C ARG A 41 -0.69 5.49 -10.66
N GLU A 42 -1.65 4.56 -10.69
CA GLU A 42 -3.02 4.76 -11.18
C GLU A 42 -3.70 5.95 -10.46
N ASN A 43 -3.49 6.08 -9.15
CA ASN A 43 -4.12 7.11 -8.32
C ASN A 43 -3.26 8.37 -8.09
N LYS A 44 -2.12 8.51 -8.80
CA LYS A 44 -1.16 9.61 -8.57
C LYS A 44 -1.76 11.00 -8.77
N HIS A 45 -2.72 11.13 -9.69
CA HIS A 45 -3.31 12.40 -10.11
C HIS A 45 -4.69 12.67 -9.49
N LEU A 46 -5.13 11.81 -8.56
CA LEU A 46 -6.37 12.01 -7.81
C LEU A 46 -6.29 13.32 -7.03
N LYS A 47 -7.34 14.14 -7.10
CA LYS A 47 -7.45 15.43 -6.39
C LYS A 47 -8.55 15.44 -5.34
N ASP A 48 -9.49 14.49 -5.42
CA ASP A 48 -10.58 14.36 -4.47
C ASP A 48 -10.03 13.89 -3.11
N SER A 49 -10.21 14.72 -2.09
CA SER A 49 -9.66 14.45 -0.76
C SER A 49 -10.36 13.30 -0.03
N GLU A 50 -11.64 13.06 -0.29
CA GLU A 50 -12.42 12.01 0.33
C GLU A 50 -12.05 10.64 -0.27
N GLU A 51 -11.90 10.60 -1.59
CA GLU A 51 -11.44 9.42 -2.31
C GLU A 51 -9.98 9.08 -1.96
N ILE A 52 -9.09 10.09 -1.87
CA ILE A 52 -7.72 9.88 -1.35
C ILE A 52 -7.78 9.26 0.04
N GLN A 53 -8.61 9.77 0.94
CA GLN A 53 -8.70 9.26 2.30
C GLN A 53 -9.20 7.81 2.34
N THR A 54 -10.17 7.48 1.51
CA THR A 54 -10.71 6.13 1.34
C THR A 54 -9.63 5.16 0.87
N LEU A 55 -8.86 5.54 -0.16
CA LEU A 55 -7.76 4.73 -0.68
C LEU A 55 -6.62 4.58 0.34
N VAL A 56 -6.31 5.63 1.09
CA VAL A 56 -5.30 5.57 2.18
C VAL A 56 -5.75 4.60 3.27
N ASN A 57 -7.03 4.63 3.68
CA ASN A 57 -7.56 3.70 4.66
C ASN A 57 -7.49 2.25 4.15
N LYS A 58 -7.87 2.02 2.89
CA LYS A 58 -7.71 0.71 2.23
C LYS A 58 -6.26 0.25 2.22
N ALA A 59 -5.32 1.14 1.91
CA ALA A 59 -3.90 0.83 1.91
C ALA A 59 -3.35 0.50 3.31
N ARG A 60 -3.88 1.12 4.38
CA ARG A 60 -3.57 0.76 5.78
C ARG A 60 -4.06 -0.65 6.12
N THR A 61 -5.31 -0.97 5.78
CA THR A 61 -5.86 -2.33 5.97
C THR A 61 -5.02 -3.37 5.21
N ASN A 62 -4.63 -3.06 3.97
CA ASN A 62 -3.76 -3.94 3.19
C ASN A 62 -2.39 -4.14 3.83
N LEU A 63 -1.81 -3.12 4.46
CA LEU A 63 -0.55 -3.25 5.17
C LEU A 63 -0.66 -4.23 6.34
N GLU A 64 -1.74 -4.15 7.12
CA GLU A 64 -2.00 -5.12 8.19
C GLU A 64 -2.17 -6.55 7.67
N ILE A 65 -2.85 -6.72 6.52
CA ILE A 65 -3.00 -8.03 5.88
C ILE A 65 -1.62 -8.56 5.46
N ILE A 66 -0.79 -7.74 4.81
CA ILE A 66 0.56 -8.15 4.39
C ILE A 66 1.38 -8.57 5.62
N HIS A 67 1.35 -7.81 6.71
CA HIS A 67 2.05 -8.18 7.93
C HIS A 67 1.65 -9.57 8.46
N ARG A 68 0.35 -9.89 8.45
CA ARG A 68 -0.15 -11.21 8.88
C ARG A 68 0.28 -12.31 7.91
N GLN A 69 0.18 -12.05 6.60
CA GLN A 69 0.45 -13.03 5.56
C GLN A 69 1.93 -13.34 5.40
N VAL A 70 2.83 -12.37 5.60
CA VAL A 70 4.29 -12.58 5.54
C VAL A 70 4.78 -13.62 6.57
N SER A 71 4.04 -13.81 7.67
CA SER A 71 4.38 -14.81 8.68
C SER A 71 3.87 -16.21 8.32
N ILE A 72 3.00 -16.32 7.31
CA ILE A 72 2.31 -17.56 6.91
C ILE A 72 2.81 -18.06 5.54
N LEU A 73 3.11 -17.13 4.61
CA LEU A 73 3.46 -17.34 3.19
C LEU A 73 4.88 -16.85 2.86
#